data_AF-A0A7W7WFF2-F1
#
_entry.id   AF-A0A7W7WFF2-F1
#
_cell.length_a   1.000
_cell.length_b   1.000
_cell.length_c   1.000
_cell.angle_alpha   90.00
_cell.angle_beta   90.00
_cell.angle_gamma   90.00
#
_symmetry.space_group_name_H-M   'P 1'
#
loop_
_entity.id
_entity.type
_entity.pdbx_description
1 polymer ?
#
loop_
_entity_poly.entity_id
_entity_poly.type
_entity_poly.pdbx_seq_one_letter_code
_entity_poly.pdbx_strand_id
1 'polypeptide(L)'
;MIENTGMNTCQRLAVRLHELGMITREKADESVEYTADWGEPDPSQRTEELTGVLEVCDVALQAHGEDVDVAEDAYVGILGDAERMIGGAVTVTDVELVGEIGSSRDLEFKVNGEPKSWRIEQESDDYLDLGAVGAGISDLVPGGDDPRVFHCVPGDGGCADDYYLLATPEQAAALRDEFDLPIEVRGTDGLPVHEQ
;
A
#
# COMPACT_ATOMS: atom_id res chain seq x y z
N MET A 1 33.07 -3.16 -25.86
CA MET A 1 32.18 -4.07 -25.12
C MET A 1 31.87 -3.35 -23.83
N ILE A 2 30.62 -2.91 -23.65
CA ILE A 2 30.21 -2.21 -22.42
C ILE A 2 29.75 -3.31 -21.46
N GLU A 3 30.41 -3.39 -20.32
CA GLU A 3 30.14 -4.37 -19.27
C GLU A 3 28.72 -4.17 -18.73
N ASN A 4 27.94 -5.24 -18.73
CA ASN A 4 26.60 -5.28 -18.13
C ASN A 4 26.79 -5.15 -16.61
N THR A 5 26.61 -3.96 -16.05
CA THR A 5 26.87 -3.66 -14.64
C THR A 5 25.65 -2.99 -14.01
N GLY A 6 25.13 -3.56 -12.93
CA GLY A 6 25.06 -2.76 -11.70
C GLY A 6 23.71 -2.31 -11.15
N MET A 7 22.55 -2.76 -11.65
CA MET A 7 21.29 -2.53 -10.92
C MET A 7 20.80 -3.79 -10.20
N ASN A 8 20.56 -3.66 -8.89
CA ASN A 8 19.89 -4.69 -8.09
C ASN A 8 18.37 -4.73 -8.41
N THR A 9 17.66 -5.72 -7.89
CA THR A 9 16.21 -5.86 -8.13
C THR A 9 15.38 -4.67 -7.63
N CYS A 10 15.77 -4.00 -6.53
CA CYS A 10 15.10 -2.80 -6.03
C CYS A 10 15.22 -1.61 -7.00
N GLN A 11 16.41 -1.38 -7.57
CA GLN A 11 16.63 -0.36 -8.58
C GLN A 11 15.87 -0.67 -9.88
N ARG A 12 15.82 -1.95 -10.27
CA ARG A 12 15.01 -2.40 -11.41
C ARG A 12 13.52 -2.14 -11.19
N LEU A 13 13.02 -2.35 -9.97
CA LEU A 13 11.65 -2.06 -9.61
C LEU A 13 11.33 -0.57 -9.78
N ALA A 14 12.17 0.34 -9.25
CA ALA A 14 11.98 1.78 -9.41
C ALA A 14 11.93 2.22 -10.88
N VAL A 15 12.84 1.71 -11.73
CA VAL A 15 12.80 1.97 -13.18
C VAL A 15 11.50 1.44 -13.79
N ARG A 16 11.07 0.23 -13.38
CA ARG A 16 9.88 -0.40 -13.93
C ARG A 16 8.59 0.33 -13.56
N LEU A 17 8.49 0.87 -12.35
CA LEU A 17 7.37 1.72 -11.93
C LEU A 17 7.24 2.95 -12.83
N HIS A 18 8.36 3.56 -13.23
CA HIS A 18 8.33 4.67 -14.18
C HIS A 18 7.88 4.23 -15.58
N GLU A 19 8.37 3.11 -16.09
CA GLU A 19 7.96 2.57 -17.40
C GLU A 19 6.47 2.20 -17.45
N LEU A 20 5.90 1.76 -16.33
CA LEU A 20 4.47 1.49 -16.16
C LEU A 20 3.63 2.78 -15.98
N GLY A 21 4.27 3.94 -15.90
CA GLY A 21 3.60 5.23 -15.72
C GLY A 21 3.07 5.47 -14.31
N MET A 22 3.56 4.72 -13.32
CA MET A 22 3.13 4.84 -11.92
C MET A 22 3.82 6.00 -11.20
N ILE A 23 5.07 6.31 -11.60
CA ILE A 23 5.87 7.38 -11.02
C ILE A 23 6.56 8.24 -12.09
N THR A 24 6.99 9.43 -11.69
CA THR A 24 7.81 10.31 -12.52
C THR A 24 9.22 9.76 -12.69
N ARG A 25 9.94 10.23 -13.71
CA ARG A 25 11.34 9.88 -13.91
C ARG A 25 12.22 10.32 -12.73
N GLU A 26 11.96 11.52 -12.19
CA GLU A 26 12.67 12.08 -11.04
C GLU A 26 12.54 11.16 -9.82
N LYS A 27 11.32 10.71 -9.50
CA LYS A 27 11.07 9.79 -8.39
C LYS A 27 11.77 8.43 -8.57
N ALA A 28 11.82 7.93 -9.81
CA ALA A 28 12.55 6.70 -10.11
C ALA A 28 14.06 6.87 -9.90
N ASP A 29 14.64 7.99 -10.35
CA ASP A 29 16.06 8.28 -10.15
C ASP A 29 16.40 8.46 -8.66
N GLU A 30 15.55 9.15 -7.89
CA GLU A 30 15.68 9.25 -6.42
C GLU A 30 15.66 7.88 -5.74
N SER A 31 14.75 6.99 -6.17
CA SER A 31 14.62 5.65 -5.59
C SER A 31 15.79 4.74 -5.98
N VAL A 32 16.34 4.90 -7.19
CA VAL A 32 17.57 4.21 -7.62
C VAL A 32 18.78 4.68 -6.82
N GLU A 33 18.87 5.97 -6.50
CA GLU A 33 19.91 6.52 -5.64
C GLU A 33 19.76 6.04 -4.19
N TYR A 34 18.52 6.04 -3.66
CA TYR A 34 18.20 5.54 -2.32
C TYR A 34 18.64 4.08 -2.10
N THR A 35 18.51 3.25 -3.14
CA THR A 35 18.83 1.82 -3.11
C THR A 35 20.21 1.50 -3.70
N ALA A 36 21.07 2.50 -3.93
CA ALA A 36 22.35 2.32 -4.61
C ALA A 36 23.34 1.44 -3.85
N ASP A 37 23.32 1.50 -2.51
CA ASP A 37 24.18 0.71 -1.65
C ASP A 37 23.57 -0.65 -1.27
N TRP A 38 22.35 -0.94 -1.74
CA TRP A 38 21.67 -2.19 -1.44
C TRP A 38 22.23 -3.31 -2.31
N GLY A 39 22.38 -4.50 -1.74
CA GLY A 39 22.76 -5.69 -2.48
C GLY A 39 21.63 -6.20 -3.36
N GLU A 40 21.83 -7.38 -3.96
CA GLU A 40 20.69 -8.15 -4.45
C GLU A 40 19.89 -8.67 -3.24
N PRO A 41 18.56 -8.47 -3.18
CA PRO A 41 17.75 -8.91 -2.04
C PRO A 41 17.89 -10.41 -1.79
N ASP A 42 18.07 -10.79 -0.52
CA ASP A 42 17.97 -12.20 -0.15
C ASP A 42 16.54 -12.70 -0.43
N PRO A 43 16.35 -13.93 -0.95
CA PRO A 43 15.01 -14.46 -1.19
C PRO A 43 14.06 -14.37 0.01
N SER A 44 14.58 -14.44 1.24
CA SER A 44 13.77 -14.32 2.47
C SER A 44 13.40 -12.89 2.86
N GLN A 45 14.06 -11.88 2.29
CA GLN A 45 13.83 -10.45 2.57
C GLN A 45 13.28 -9.71 1.36
N ARG A 46 13.16 -10.40 0.22
CA ARG A 46 12.78 -9.79 -1.06
C ARG A 46 11.46 -9.02 -0.97
N THR A 47 10.44 -9.59 -0.36
CA THR A 47 9.13 -8.91 -0.25
C THR A 47 9.24 -7.62 0.56
N GLU A 48 9.93 -7.65 1.70
CA GLU A 48 10.18 -6.47 2.56
C GLU A 48 10.99 -5.39 1.83
N GLU A 49 12.09 -5.76 1.18
CA GLU A 49 12.92 -4.79 0.46
C GLU A 49 12.19 -4.16 -0.73
N LEU A 50 11.38 -4.94 -1.46
CA LEU A 50 10.63 -4.43 -2.61
C LEU A 50 9.43 -3.58 -2.19
N THR A 51 8.71 -3.96 -1.14
CA THR A 51 7.61 -3.14 -0.58
C THR A 51 8.12 -1.83 -0.02
N GLY A 52 9.30 -1.82 0.61
CA GLY A 52 9.98 -0.57 1.00
C GLY A 52 10.27 0.37 -0.18
N VAL A 53 10.61 -0.17 -1.37
CA VAL A 53 10.74 0.66 -2.59
C VAL A 53 9.39 1.19 -3.05
N LEU A 54 8.32 0.39 -3.00
CA LEU A 54 6.96 0.83 -3.37
C LEU A 54 6.48 1.97 -2.47
N GLU A 55 6.75 1.88 -1.17
CA GLU A 55 6.44 2.92 -0.19
C GLU A 55 7.24 4.20 -0.46
N VAL A 56 8.57 4.10 -0.60
CA VAL A 56 9.43 5.24 -0.96
C VAL A 56 8.98 5.89 -2.26
N CYS A 57 8.47 5.11 -3.22
CA CYS A 57 7.94 5.59 -4.49
C CYS A 57 6.54 6.22 -4.40
N ASP A 58 5.91 6.27 -3.23
CA ASP A 58 4.56 6.78 -3.02
C ASP A 58 3.49 6.03 -3.84
N VAL A 59 3.68 4.72 -4.03
CA VAL A 59 2.72 3.85 -4.74
C VAL A 59 2.16 2.72 -3.87
N ALA A 60 2.70 2.52 -2.67
CA ALA A 60 2.13 1.67 -1.64
C ALA A 60 2.10 2.39 -0.29
N LEU A 61 1.14 2.02 0.55
CA LEU A 61 1.11 2.37 1.96
C LEU A 61 1.26 1.11 2.81
N GLN A 62 1.77 1.27 4.02
CA GLN A 62 2.00 0.22 5.00
C GLN A 62 0.89 0.23 6.05
N ALA A 63 0.40 -0.94 6.42
CA ALA A 63 -0.45 -1.15 7.58
C ALA A 63 0.27 -2.11 8.53
N HIS A 64 0.65 -1.60 9.71
CA HIS A 64 1.47 -2.35 10.65
C HIS A 64 0.73 -3.54 11.25
N GLY A 65 1.36 -4.71 11.21
CA GLY A 65 0.89 -5.92 11.88
C GLY A 65 1.42 -6.06 13.31
N GLU A 66 2.46 -5.31 13.67
CA GLU A 66 2.95 -5.16 15.05
C GLU A 66 2.23 -4.04 15.80
N ASP A 67 2.51 -3.96 17.11
CA ASP A 67 1.97 -2.95 18.00
C ASP A 67 2.30 -1.53 17.50
N VAL A 68 1.29 -0.68 17.41
CA VAL A 68 1.43 0.76 17.13
C VAL A 68 1.39 1.57 18.42
N ASP A 69 1.94 2.77 18.43
CA ASP A 69 1.92 3.61 19.64
C ASP A 69 0.49 4.02 20.03
N VAL A 70 -0.32 4.41 19.03
CA VAL A 70 -1.73 4.82 19.16
C VAL A 70 -2.48 4.43 17.88
N ALA A 71 -3.51 3.61 17.99
CA ALA A 71 -4.27 3.11 16.84
C ALA A 71 -4.95 4.21 16.03
N GLU A 72 -5.49 5.24 16.69
CA GLU A 72 -6.10 6.38 15.98
C GLU A 72 -5.08 7.10 15.09
N ASP A 73 -3.87 7.36 15.60
CA ASP A 73 -2.79 7.98 14.82
C ASP A 73 -2.34 7.08 13.66
N ALA A 74 -2.31 5.76 13.86
CA ALA A 74 -1.99 4.81 12.79
C ALA A 74 -3.06 4.82 11.67
N TYR A 75 -4.35 4.84 12.01
CA TYR A 75 -5.42 4.99 11.02
C TYR A 75 -5.35 6.34 10.30
N VAL A 76 -5.07 7.44 11.02
CA VAL A 76 -4.86 8.76 10.41
C VAL A 76 -3.69 8.72 9.43
N GLY A 77 -2.59 8.03 9.77
CA GLY A 77 -1.45 7.81 8.88
C GLY A 77 -1.84 7.10 7.60
N ILE A 78 -2.49 5.94 7.69
CA ILE A 78 -2.95 5.14 6.54
C ILE A 78 -3.87 5.95 5.63
N LEU A 79 -4.85 6.65 6.20
CA LEU A 79 -5.80 7.48 5.46
C LEU A 79 -5.11 8.67 4.77
N GLY A 80 -4.14 9.28 5.45
CA GLY A 80 -3.33 10.37 4.91
C GLY A 80 -2.41 9.93 3.78
N ASP A 81 -1.80 8.75 3.89
CA ASP A 81 -0.97 8.17 2.82
C ASP A 81 -1.81 7.84 1.58
N ALA A 82 -3.00 7.27 1.77
CA ALA A 82 -3.93 7.05 0.67
C ALA A 82 -4.27 8.36 -0.07
N GLU A 83 -4.63 9.43 0.66
CA GLU A 83 -4.90 10.76 0.08
C GLU A 83 -3.69 11.29 -0.72
N ARG A 84 -2.49 11.17 -0.15
CA ARG A 84 -1.23 11.60 -0.77
C ARG A 84 -0.94 10.84 -2.07
N MET A 85 -1.06 9.52 -2.07
CA MET A 85 -0.83 8.64 -3.23
C MET A 85 -1.82 8.91 -4.37
N ILE A 86 -3.04 9.32 -4.03
CA ILE A 86 -4.11 9.61 -4.99
C ILE A 86 -3.94 10.98 -5.66
N GLY A 87 -3.17 11.89 -5.05
CA GLY A 87 -2.86 13.18 -5.65
C GLY A 87 -4.04 14.16 -5.68
N GLY A 88 -4.91 14.09 -4.65
CA GLY A 88 -5.98 15.07 -4.43
C GLY A 88 -7.34 14.76 -5.05
N ALA A 89 -7.54 13.57 -5.63
CA ALA A 89 -8.89 13.11 -6.01
C ALA A 89 -9.72 12.63 -4.80
N VAL A 90 -9.06 12.33 -3.69
CA VAL A 90 -9.64 11.96 -2.41
C VAL A 90 -9.09 12.88 -1.34
N THR A 91 -9.98 13.40 -0.49
CA THR A 91 -9.63 14.10 0.75
C THR A 91 -10.28 13.38 1.92
N VAL A 92 -9.49 13.06 2.93
CA VAL A 92 -9.95 12.42 4.16
C VAL A 92 -9.98 13.43 5.31
N THR A 93 -11.10 13.47 6.03
CA THR A 93 -11.29 14.40 7.17
C THR A 93 -12.09 13.75 8.29
N ASP A 94 -12.09 14.39 9.45
CA ASP A 94 -12.91 14.02 10.61
C ASP A 94 -12.71 12.56 11.05
N VAL A 95 -11.45 12.11 11.10
CA VAL A 95 -11.08 10.76 11.54
C VAL A 95 -11.22 10.64 13.06
N GLU A 96 -12.03 9.69 13.52
CA GLU A 96 -12.27 9.44 14.94
C GLU A 96 -12.58 7.95 15.19
N LEU A 97 -12.05 7.40 16.28
CA LEU A 97 -12.46 6.09 16.76
C LEU A 97 -13.64 6.19 17.74
N VAL A 98 -14.82 5.73 17.33
CA VAL A 98 -16.05 5.77 18.13
C VAL A 98 -16.29 4.43 18.83
N GLY A 99 -16.52 4.48 20.15
CA GLY A 99 -16.79 3.30 20.99
C GLY A 99 -15.73 3.08 22.07
N GLU A 100 -15.79 1.92 22.76
CA GLU A 100 -14.89 1.57 23.86
C GLU A 100 -13.91 0.46 23.45
N ILE A 101 -12.64 0.57 23.87
CA ILE A 101 -11.60 -0.44 23.67
C ILE A 101 -12.03 -1.78 24.31
N GLY A 102 -11.70 -2.90 23.67
CA GLY A 102 -12.13 -4.24 24.10
C GLY A 102 -13.56 -4.60 23.69
N SER A 103 -14.17 -3.77 22.84
CA SER A 103 -15.41 -4.03 22.13
C SER A 103 -15.25 -3.67 20.66
N SER A 104 -16.24 -3.98 19.82
CA SER A 104 -16.21 -3.52 18.43
C SER A 104 -16.38 -2.00 18.39
N ARG A 105 -15.44 -1.32 17.73
CA ARG A 105 -15.46 0.13 17.52
C ARG A 105 -15.69 0.43 16.05
N ASP A 106 -16.05 1.67 15.79
CA ASP A 106 -16.21 2.18 14.43
C ASP A 106 -15.15 3.27 14.19
N LEU A 107 -14.33 3.12 13.15
CA LEU A 107 -13.50 4.18 12.61
C LEU A 107 -14.39 5.04 11.72
N GLU A 108 -14.77 6.21 12.20
CA GLU A 108 -15.58 7.18 11.45
C GLU A 108 -14.67 8.21 10.79
N PHE A 109 -14.97 8.54 9.53
CA PHE A 109 -14.25 9.56 8.77
C PHE A 109 -15.10 10.02 7.58
N LYS A 110 -14.61 11.01 6.83
CA LYS A 110 -15.25 11.47 5.60
C LYS A 110 -14.30 11.37 4.42
N VAL A 111 -14.80 10.86 3.30
CA VAL A 111 -14.13 10.85 2.00
C VAL A 111 -14.82 11.86 1.11
N ASN A 112 -14.12 12.92 0.72
CA ASN A 112 -14.69 14.01 -0.09
C ASN A 112 -15.97 14.61 0.53
N GLY A 113 -16.05 14.63 1.87
CA GLY A 113 -17.20 15.11 2.64
C GLY A 113 -18.31 14.07 2.87
N GLU A 114 -18.27 12.92 2.20
CA GLU A 114 -19.22 11.83 2.41
C GLU A 114 -18.81 10.96 3.60
N PRO A 115 -19.71 10.69 4.56
CA PRO A 115 -19.37 9.89 5.74
C PRO A 115 -19.10 8.43 5.38
N LYS A 116 -18.04 7.90 6.00
CA LYS A 116 -17.61 6.50 5.96
C LYS A 116 -17.43 5.99 7.37
N SER A 117 -17.59 4.69 7.54
CA SER A 117 -17.44 4.01 8.82
C SER A 117 -16.91 2.61 8.57
N TRP A 118 -15.75 2.29 9.14
CA TRP A 118 -15.20 0.95 9.14
C TRP A 118 -15.40 0.34 10.52
N ARG A 119 -15.99 -0.85 10.56
CA ARG A 119 -16.11 -1.61 11.80
C ARG A 119 -14.79 -2.29 12.08
N ILE A 120 -14.22 -2.01 13.24
CA ILE A 120 -12.93 -2.55 13.68
C ILE A 120 -13.10 -3.43 14.93
N GLU A 121 -12.29 -4.47 15.01
CA GLU A 121 -12.10 -5.32 16.19
C GLU A 121 -10.86 -4.84 16.95
N GLN A 122 -11.03 -3.85 17.83
CA GLN A 122 -9.92 -3.27 18.56
C GLN A 122 -9.74 -3.93 19.94
N GLU A 123 -8.75 -4.82 20.06
CA GLU A 123 -8.40 -5.50 21.31
C GLU A 123 -7.70 -4.56 22.31
N SER A 124 -6.89 -3.62 21.81
CA SER A 124 -6.09 -2.67 22.58
C SER A 124 -5.78 -1.40 21.78
N ASP A 125 -5.30 -0.35 22.45
CA ASP A 125 -5.01 0.94 21.80
C ASP A 125 -3.75 0.91 20.92
N ASP A 126 -2.92 -0.12 21.08
CA ASP A 126 -1.74 -0.42 20.28
C ASP A 126 -2.01 -1.45 19.17
N TYR A 127 -3.25 -1.90 19.00
CA TYR A 127 -3.63 -2.87 17.97
C TYR A 127 -4.28 -2.22 16.76
N LEU A 128 -3.79 -2.57 15.56
CA LEU A 128 -4.37 -2.18 14.28
C LEU A 128 -5.12 -3.38 13.65
N ASP A 129 -6.41 -3.21 13.35
CA ASP A 129 -7.19 -4.24 12.68
C ASP A 129 -6.93 -4.24 11.16
N LEU A 130 -5.94 -5.03 10.73
CA LEU A 130 -5.58 -5.22 9.32
C LEU A 130 -6.74 -5.75 8.47
N GLY A 131 -7.64 -6.56 9.06
CA GLY A 131 -8.81 -7.09 8.36
C GLY A 131 -9.79 -5.98 8.00
N ALA A 132 -10.02 -5.04 8.92
CA ALA A 132 -10.84 -3.86 8.66
C ALA A 132 -10.19 -2.93 7.63
N VAL A 133 -8.87 -2.72 7.70
CA VAL A 133 -8.13 -1.96 6.67
C VAL A 133 -8.34 -2.61 5.29
N GLY A 134 -8.09 -3.90 5.15
CA GLY A 134 -8.19 -4.60 3.86
C GLY A 134 -9.60 -4.67 3.26
N ALA A 135 -10.62 -4.68 4.11
CA ALA A 135 -12.02 -4.62 3.71
C ALA A 135 -12.47 -3.20 3.34
N GLY A 136 -11.97 -2.20 4.07
CA GLY A 136 -12.39 -0.81 3.95
C GLY A 136 -11.63 0.02 2.91
N ILE A 137 -10.37 -0.32 2.61
CA ILE A 137 -9.46 0.51 1.78
C ILE A 137 -10.04 0.86 0.40
N SER A 138 -10.95 0.05 -0.13
CA SER A 138 -11.67 0.34 -1.39
C SER A 138 -12.56 1.58 -1.32
N ASP A 139 -12.93 2.07 -0.14
CA ASP A 139 -13.64 3.35 0.02
C ASP A 139 -12.79 4.57 -0.35
N LEU A 140 -11.46 4.38 -0.42
CA LEU A 140 -10.49 5.42 -0.71
C LEU A 140 -10.06 5.45 -2.18
N VAL A 141 -10.62 4.62 -3.06
CA VAL A 141 -10.21 4.65 -4.48
C VAL A 141 -10.53 6.00 -5.14
N PRO A 142 -9.70 6.48 -6.08
CA PRO A 142 -9.92 7.77 -6.74
C PRO A 142 -11.26 7.85 -7.48
N GLY A 143 -11.74 6.74 -8.04
CA GLY A 143 -12.99 6.65 -8.78
C GLY A 143 -12.98 7.45 -10.09
N GLY A 144 -14.16 7.65 -10.67
CA GLY A 144 -14.31 8.39 -11.94
C GLY A 144 -13.61 7.68 -13.11
N ASP A 145 -12.76 8.42 -13.82
CA ASP A 145 -11.98 7.91 -14.96
C ASP A 145 -10.61 7.34 -14.55
N ASP A 146 -10.26 7.37 -13.25
CA ASP A 146 -9.03 6.78 -12.73
C ASP A 146 -9.26 5.31 -12.37
N PRO A 147 -8.67 4.36 -13.12
CA PRO A 147 -8.93 2.93 -12.94
C PRO A 147 -8.11 2.30 -11.79
N ARG A 148 -7.31 3.09 -11.06
CA ARG A 148 -6.48 2.56 -9.98
C ARG A 148 -7.33 2.10 -8.80
N VAL A 149 -6.94 0.97 -8.23
CA VAL A 149 -7.50 0.40 -6.99
C VAL A 149 -6.36 0.00 -6.07
N PHE A 150 -6.68 -0.27 -4.81
CA PHE A 150 -5.72 -0.82 -3.86
C PHE A 150 -5.62 -2.35 -4.00
N HIS A 151 -4.40 -2.85 -4.10
CA HIS A 151 -4.06 -4.27 -4.14
C HIS A 151 -3.29 -4.64 -2.89
N CYS A 152 -3.72 -5.68 -2.18
CA CYS A 152 -3.01 -6.13 -0.99
C CYS A 152 -1.72 -6.86 -1.39
N VAL A 153 -0.63 -6.56 -0.71
CA VAL A 153 0.61 -7.33 -0.71
C VAL A 153 0.78 -7.79 0.73
N PRO A 154 0.31 -9.01 1.07
CA PRO A 154 0.28 -9.46 2.44
C PRO A 154 1.68 -9.71 2.95
N GLY A 155 1.89 -9.45 4.24
CA GLY A 155 3.12 -9.82 4.93
C GLY A 155 3.28 -11.35 5.04
N ASP A 156 4.51 -11.81 5.29
CA ASP A 156 4.84 -13.24 5.42
C ASP A 156 4.44 -13.85 6.79
N GLY A 157 3.18 -13.62 7.18
CA GLY A 157 2.52 -14.19 8.36
C GLY A 157 2.81 -13.52 9.71
N GLY A 158 2.12 -13.97 10.76
CA GLY A 158 2.32 -13.46 12.12
C GLY A 158 1.88 -12.00 12.27
N CYS A 159 2.80 -11.16 12.77
CA CYS A 159 2.63 -9.71 12.93
C CYS A 159 3.28 -8.93 11.77
N ALA A 160 3.50 -9.57 10.61
CA ALA A 160 4.05 -8.89 9.45
C ALA A 160 3.07 -7.85 8.90
N ASP A 161 3.63 -6.79 8.34
CA ASP A 161 2.85 -5.68 7.81
C ASP A 161 2.19 -6.05 6.48
N ASP A 162 0.97 -5.56 6.28
CA ASP A 162 0.31 -5.59 4.98
C ASP A 162 0.62 -4.30 4.24
N TYR A 163 0.89 -4.40 2.94
CA TYR A 163 1.06 -3.24 2.08
C TYR A 163 -0.10 -3.14 1.09
N TYR A 164 -0.53 -1.91 0.80
CA TYR A 164 -1.62 -1.65 -0.14
C TYR A 164 -1.10 -0.83 -1.32
N LEU A 165 -0.89 -1.50 -2.45
CA LEU A 165 -0.41 -0.92 -3.70
C LEU A 165 -1.57 -0.23 -4.45
N LEU A 166 -1.44 1.06 -4.74
CA LEU A 166 -2.37 1.78 -5.61
C LEU A 166 -1.91 1.68 -7.07
N ALA A 167 -2.59 0.85 -7.86
CA ALA A 167 -2.23 0.59 -9.24
C ALA A 167 -3.47 0.24 -10.07
N THR A 168 -3.35 0.26 -11.41
CA THR A 168 -4.34 -0.46 -12.23
C THR A 168 -4.14 -1.97 -12.10
N PRO A 169 -5.17 -2.79 -12.37
CA PRO A 169 -5.03 -4.25 -12.35
C PRO A 169 -3.90 -4.75 -13.26
N GLU A 170 -3.67 -4.13 -14.42
CA GLU A 170 -2.59 -4.48 -15.35
C GLU A 170 -1.21 -4.13 -14.80
N GLN A 171 -1.08 -2.97 -14.13
CA GLN A 171 0.16 -2.58 -13.47
C GLN A 171 0.49 -3.52 -12.32
N ALA A 172 -0.49 -3.84 -11.47
CA ALA A 172 -0.34 -4.79 -10.37
C ALA A 172 0.05 -6.19 -10.86
N ALA A 173 -0.61 -6.71 -11.89
CA ALA A 173 -0.27 -8.00 -12.49
C ALA A 173 1.15 -8.01 -13.07
N ALA A 174 1.58 -6.93 -13.73
CA ALA A 174 2.94 -6.82 -14.26
C ALA A 174 3.99 -6.85 -13.15
N LEU A 175 3.77 -6.16 -12.03
CA LEU A 175 4.67 -6.17 -10.89
C LEU A 175 4.74 -7.54 -10.20
N ARG A 176 3.57 -8.18 -10.01
CA ARG A 176 3.46 -9.54 -9.48
C ARG A 176 4.29 -10.52 -10.30
N ASP A 177 4.06 -10.54 -11.61
CA ASP A 177 4.65 -11.54 -12.51
C ASP A 177 6.16 -11.28 -12.75
N GLU A 178 6.62 -10.03 -12.76
CA GLU A 178 8.02 -9.68 -13.03
C GLU A 178 8.93 -9.76 -11.78
N PHE A 179 8.40 -9.43 -10.60
CA PHE A 179 9.18 -9.35 -9.35
C PHE A 179 8.85 -10.44 -8.33
N ASP A 180 7.88 -11.31 -8.63
CA ASP A 180 7.41 -12.37 -7.72
C ASP A 180 6.87 -11.80 -6.39
N LEU A 181 6.27 -10.61 -6.46
CA LEU A 181 5.58 -9.99 -5.32
C LEU A 181 4.24 -10.70 -5.09
N PRO A 182 3.85 -10.99 -3.83
CA PRO A 182 2.62 -11.70 -3.52
C PRO A 182 1.36 -10.82 -3.65
N ILE A 183 1.22 -10.08 -4.75
CA ILE A 183 0.13 -9.12 -4.95
C ILE A 183 -1.20 -9.86 -5.16
N GLU A 184 -2.16 -9.61 -4.27
CA GLU A 184 -3.56 -9.98 -4.43
C GLU A 184 -4.22 -9.03 -5.43
N VAL A 185 -4.09 -9.35 -6.72
CA VAL A 185 -4.65 -8.51 -7.79
C VAL A 185 -6.17 -8.42 -7.64
N ARG A 186 -6.68 -7.20 -7.80
CA ARG A 186 -8.11 -6.87 -7.71
C ARG A 186 -8.56 -6.29 -9.05
N GLY A 187 -9.82 -6.48 -9.41
CA GLY A 187 -10.44 -5.84 -10.57
C GLY A 187 -10.65 -4.36 -10.35
N THR A 188 -11.09 -3.64 -11.39
CA THR A 188 -11.44 -2.22 -11.28
C THR A 188 -12.64 -1.96 -10.35
N ASP A 189 -13.39 -3.01 -10.01
CA ASP A 189 -14.45 -3.01 -9.00
C ASP A 189 -13.92 -3.20 -7.57
N GLY A 190 -12.60 -3.35 -7.40
CA GLY A 190 -11.96 -3.58 -6.10
C GLY A 190 -12.20 -4.97 -5.53
N LEU A 191 -12.71 -5.92 -6.33
CA LEU A 191 -12.90 -7.32 -5.94
C LEU A 191 -11.72 -8.17 -6.42
N PRO A 192 -11.37 -9.26 -5.72
CA PRO A 192 -10.32 -10.18 -6.18
C PRO A 192 -10.60 -10.68 -7.60
N VAL A 193 -9.61 -10.60 -8.49
CA VAL A 193 -9.71 -11.30 -9.78
C VAL A 193 -9.48 -12.78 -9.51
N HIS A 194 -10.55 -13.57 -9.49
CA HIS A 194 -10.41 -15.02 -9.50
C HIS A 194 -9.75 -15.42 -10.83
N GLU A 195 -8.51 -15.87 -10.75
CA GLU A 195 -7.81 -16.49 -11.88
C GLU A 195 -8.65 -17.67 -12.38
N GLN A 196 -9.06 -17.63 -13.66
CA GLN A 196 -9.76 -18.72 -14.35
C GLN A 196 -8.79 -19.79 -14.82
#